data_AF-A0AAW0GRZ6-F1
#
_entry.id   AF-A0AAW0GRZ6-F1
#
_cell.length_a   1.000
_cell.length_b   1.000
_cell.length_c   1.000
_cell.angle_alpha   90.00
_cell.angle_beta   90.00
_cell.angle_gamma   90.00
#
_symmetry.space_group_name_H-M   'P 1'
#
loop_
_entity.id
_entity.type
_entity.pdbx_description
1 polymer ?
#
loop_
_entity_poly.entity_id
_entity_poly.type
_entity_poly.pdbx_seq_one_letter_code
_entity_poly.pdbx_strand_id
1 'polypeptide(L)'
;MDTSANEHGAIDYPLSSNCEDFLNDVMATNPMLNRKDDVHSGSPGHVSFASNLEAWQSTTRLPCAIITSAAFSASCDYGEGRGDVVLISRDAVHFYVRRSRLLNASHTNFASLLLLFISHDTTSEHVSPCITLTEDANILEIVLHVIYGTPYQQEGLDLGTLLEVIGTLHKYGIPLDTHVVLGQPLFEGIALQMHQDALKVYIVAAQYDLFEMASIASSYLLNYPLVFLPKGTTSKLGPAYLHMLYSLQLARVYLLQRILTIAPEGHEPTVLCGRFEHEVVKSAWWHVTTDFASSAHADVSTAEIREALYPVLLPLICAECQNSVQRRIDEAVLRWSRTPRTISRDMCEFYTVLA
;
A
#
# COMPACT_ATOMS: atom_id res chain seq x y z
N MET A 1 2.22 61.52 18.39
CA MET A 1 2.78 62.12 17.18
C MET A 1 4.29 61.93 17.25
N ASP A 2 4.73 60.66 17.32
CA ASP A 2 4.91 59.71 16.20
C ASP A 2 6.17 60.09 15.41
N THR A 3 7.14 59.24 15.08
CA THR A 3 7.41 57.80 15.26
C THR A 3 8.89 57.62 14.87
N SER A 4 9.62 56.70 15.51
CA SER A 4 11.00 56.33 15.15
C SER A 4 11.10 54.85 14.75
N ALA A 5 11.65 54.56 13.56
CA ALA A 5 12.28 53.29 13.13
C ALA A 5 12.80 53.52 11.70
N ASN A 6 14.09 53.68 11.41
CA ASN A 6 15.31 52.89 11.60
C ASN A 6 15.44 51.65 10.67
N GLU A 7 16.15 51.93 9.58
CA GLU A 7 17.08 51.15 8.73
C GLU A 7 17.15 49.62 8.84
N HIS A 8 17.03 48.99 7.66
CA HIS A 8 17.31 47.59 7.39
C HIS A 8 18.83 47.34 7.26
N GLY A 9 19.38 46.53 8.16
CA GLY A 9 20.71 45.91 8.02
C GLY A 9 20.56 44.43 7.73
N ALA A 10 21.01 44.00 6.55
CA ALA A 10 21.14 42.61 6.16
C ALA A 10 22.29 41.94 6.94
N ILE A 11 22.06 40.73 7.46
CA ILE A 11 23.10 39.88 8.06
C ILE A 11 23.11 38.56 7.27
N ASP A 12 24.18 38.37 6.51
CA ASP A 12 24.61 37.13 5.89
C ASP A 12 24.96 36.09 6.96
N TYR A 13 24.50 34.84 6.78
CA TYR A 13 24.99 33.67 7.52
C TYR A 13 25.63 32.66 6.53
N PRO A 14 26.80 32.08 6.89
CA PRO A 14 27.58 31.26 5.97
C PRO A 14 27.09 29.81 5.89
N LEU A 15 27.12 29.26 4.68
CA LEU A 15 26.97 27.83 4.39
C LEU A 15 28.22 27.09 4.89
N SER A 16 28.14 26.40 6.04
CA SER A 16 29.18 25.46 6.46
C SER A 16 28.86 24.05 5.98
N SER A 17 29.71 23.56 5.08
CA SER A 17 29.92 22.16 4.70
C SER A 17 30.08 21.26 5.93
N ASN A 18 29.13 20.37 6.22
CA ASN A 18 29.30 19.28 7.20
C ASN A 18 28.33 18.09 6.95
N CYS A 19 27.95 17.85 5.70
CA CYS A 19 27.09 16.69 5.34
C CYS A 19 27.88 15.42 4.96
N GLU A 20 29.18 15.53 4.66
CA GLU A 20 30.01 14.37 4.27
C GLU A 20 30.62 13.62 5.46
N ASP A 21 30.82 14.30 6.59
CA ASP A 21 31.46 13.68 7.77
C ASP A 21 30.54 12.72 8.53
N PHE A 22 29.21 12.92 8.45
CA PHE A 22 28.24 12.05 9.13
C PHE A 22 28.02 10.70 8.40
N LEU A 23 28.26 10.64 7.08
CA LEU A 23 28.12 9.42 6.29
C LEU A 23 29.33 8.49 6.40
N ASN A 24 30.52 9.03 6.70
CA ASN A 24 31.73 8.24 6.86
C ASN A 24 31.82 7.54 8.23
N ASP A 25 31.20 8.12 9.27
CA ASP A 25 31.22 7.56 10.63
C ASP A 25 30.28 6.35 10.78
N VAL A 26 29.24 6.26 9.95
CA VAL A 26 28.28 5.14 9.95
C VAL A 26 28.78 3.93 9.14
N MET A 27 29.76 4.10 8.25
CA MET A 27 30.33 2.98 7.46
C MET A 27 31.51 2.28 8.13
N ALA A 28 31.97 2.73 9.30
CA ALA A 28 33.17 2.20 9.98
C ALA A 28 32.89 1.10 11.02
N THR A 29 31.64 0.64 11.21
CA THR A 29 31.30 -0.34 12.26
C THR A 29 30.47 -1.53 11.74
N ASN A 30 31.08 -2.40 10.93
CA ASN A 30 30.81 -3.84 11.02
C ASN A 30 31.85 -4.70 10.26
N PRO A 31 32.64 -5.53 10.97
CA PRO A 31 33.62 -6.40 10.35
C PRO A 31 33.06 -7.81 10.03
N MET A 32 33.46 -8.30 8.84
CA MET A 32 33.75 -9.70 8.51
C MET A 32 32.60 -10.65 8.12
N LEU A 33 32.19 -10.56 6.85
CA LEU A 33 31.98 -11.74 5.99
C LEU A 33 33.28 -12.02 5.24
N ASN A 34 34.06 -13.01 5.68
CA ASN A 34 35.09 -13.62 4.84
C ASN A 34 35.38 -15.05 5.31
N ARG A 35 34.93 -16.06 4.57
CA ARG A 35 35.71 -17.29 4.40
C ARG A 35 35.30 -18.06 3.15
N LYS A 36 36.28 -18.21 2.28
CA LYS A 36 36.35 -19.03 1.07
C LYS A 36 36.78 -20.46 1.41
N ASP A 37 36.32 -21.36 0.53
CA ASP A 37 36.94 -22.58 0.00
C ASP A 37 37.33 -23.72 0.95
N ASP A 38 36.85 -24.93 0.66
CA ASP A 38 37.76 -26.07 0.43
C ASP A 38 37.15 -27.21 -0.39
N VAL A 39 37.99 -27.67 -1.31
CA VAL A 39 37.86 -28.74 -2.32
C VAL A 39 38.05 -30.10 -1.67
N HIS A 40 37.34 -31.15 -2.12
CA HIS A 40 37.91 -32.52 -2.16
C HIS A 40 37.36 -33.37 -3.31
N SER A 41 38.30 -34.04 -3.94
CA SER A 41 38.29 -34.84 -5.16
C SER A 41 37.80 -36.28 -4.97
N GLY A 42 37.18 -36.86 -6.01
CA GLY A 42 37.02 -38.30 -6.17
C GLY A 42 36.39 -38.69 -7.53
N SER A 43 37.07 -39.55 -8.28
CA SER A 43 36.64 -40.23 -9.53
C SER A 43 37.36 -41.59 -9.59
N PRO A 44 37.04 -42.55 -10.48
CA PRO A 44 35.80 -42.80 -11.24
C PRO A 44 35.33 -44.28 -11.17
N GLY A 45 34.08 -44.57 -11.55
CA GLY A 45 33.55 -45.92 -11.74
C GLY A 45 32.91 -46.08 -13.11
N HIS A 46 33.58 -46.82 -13.99
CA HIS A 46 33.18 -47.18 -15.35
C HIS A 46 31.99 -48.14 -15.36
N VAL A 47 30.87 -47.80 -16.01
CA VAL A 47 29.89 -48.80 -16.48
C VAL A 47 29.32 -48.41 -17.85
N SER A 48 29.38 -49.37 -18.76
CA SER A 48 29.05 -49.36 -20.18
C SER A 48 27.68 -48.77 -20.53
N PHE A 49 27.66 -47.82 -21.47
CA PHE A 49 26.48 -47.18 -22.05
C PHE A 49 26.27 -47.67 -23.49
N ALA A 50 25.97 -48.96 -23.68
CA ALA A 50 25.70 -49.49 -25.03
C ALA A 50 24.89 -50.80 -24.98
N SER A 51 23.62 -50.74 -24.56
CA SER A 51 22.65 -51.83 -24.82
C SER A 51 21.24 -51.52 -24.30
N ASN A 52 20.62 -50.41 -24.72
CA ASN A 52 19.17 -50.20 -24.51
C ASN A 52 18.53 -49.22 -25.52
N LEU A 53 19.06 -49.12 -26.74
CA LEU A 53 18.52 -48.21 -27.77
C LEU A 53 17.39 -48.81 -28.63
N GLU A 54 16.84 -49.97 -28.27
CA GLU A 54 15.77 -50.62 -29.06
C GLU A 54 14.47 -50.89 -28.28
N ALA A 55 14.30 -50.31 -27.08
CA ALA A 55 13.10 -50.51 -26.26
C ALA A 55 12.26 -49.25 -26.01
N TRP A 56 12.44 -48.16 -26.78
CA TRP A 56 11.74 -46.89 -26.59
C TRP A 56 10.86 -46.43 -27.77
N GLN A 57 10.52 -47.33 -28.71
CA GLN A 57 9.60 -47.02 -29.82
C GLN A 57 8.17 -47.55 -29.61
N SER A 58 7.86 -48.10 -28.43
CA SER A 58 6.54 -48.68 -28.15
C SER A 58 6.01 -48.29 -26.78
N THR A 59 6.22 -47.04 -26.34
CA THR A 59 5.43 -46.48 -25.25
C THR A 59 4.21 -45.82 -25.88
N THR A 60 3.10 -46.53 -25.84
CA THR A 60 1.74 -46.01 -25.96
C THR A 60 1.65 -44.63 -25.32
N ARG A 61 1.34 -43.61 -26.13
CA ARG A 61 0.98 -42.27 -25.64
C ARG A 61 -0.19 -42.46 -24.69
N LEU A 62 0.04 -42.38 -23.39
CA LEU A 62 -1.03 -42.13 -22.43
C LEU A 62 -1.75 -40.87 -22.91
N PRO A 63 -3.10 -40.84 -22.93
CA PRO A 63 -3.80 -39.59 -23.20
C PRO A 63 -3.33 -38.59 -22.15
N CYS A 64 -2.64 -37.53 -22.61
CA CYS A 64 -2.25 -36.43 -21.74
C CYS A 64 -3.57 -35.88 -21.18
N ALA A 65 -3.83 -36.12 -19.90
CA ALA A 65 -5.05 -35.64 -19.26
C ALA A 65 -5.00 -34.12 -19.32
N ILE A 66 -5.86 -33.53 -20.14
CA ILE A 66 -5.97 -32.08 -20.26
C ILE A 66 -6.56 -31.58 -18.95
N ILE A 67 -5.78 -30.81 -18.20
CA ILE A 67 -6.25 -30.17 -16.97
C ILE A 67 -7.06 -28.95 -17.38
N THR A 68 -8.34 -28.92 -16.98
CA THR A 68 -9.25 -27.80 -17.26
C THR A 68 -9.72 -27.17 -15.97
N SER A 69 -9.91 -25.85 -15.95
CA SER A 69 -10.59 -25.22 -14.82
C SER A 69 -12.01 -25.78 -14.69
N ALA A 70 -12.43 -26.05 -13.44
CA ALA A 70 -13.79 -26.49 -13.15
C ALA A 70 -14.81 -25.37 -13.41
N ALA A 71 -14.43 -24.13 -13.12
CA ALA A 71 -15.24 -22.94 -13.37
C ALA A 71 -15.29 -22.59 -14.86
N PHE A 72 -14.21 -22.86 -15.61
CA PHE A 72 -14.05 -22.57 -17.05
C PHE A 72 -13.81 -23.79 -17.93
N SER A 73 -14.75 -24.75 -17.88
CA SER A 73 -14.70 -26.01 -18.64
C SER A 73 -15.47 -25.95 -19.96
N ALA A 74 -15.17 -26.87 -20.88
CA ALA A 74 -15.86 -26.99 -22.17
C ALA A 74 -17.38 -27.24 -22.06
N SER A 75 -17.83 -27.77 -20.92
CA SER A 75 -19.24 -28.04 -20.62
C SER A 75 -20.00 -26.84 -20.03
N CYS A 76 -19.29 -25.81 -19.58
CA CYS A 76 -19.92 -24.64 -18.97
C CYS A 76 -20.61 -23.76 -20.02
N ASP A 77 -21.84 -23.35 -19.74
CA ASP A 77 -22.59 -22.35 -20.52
C ASP A 77 -22.86 -21.14 -19.62
N TYR A 78 -22.29 -20.00 -19.99
CA TYR A 78 -22.42 -18.74 -19.24
C TYR A 78 -23.64 -17.91 -19.70
N GLY A 79 -24.74 -18.57 -20.06
CA GLY A 79 -25.97 -17.93 -20.53
C GLY A 79 -25.88 -17.32 -21.93
N GLU A 80 -24.84 -17.66 -22.68
CA GLU A 80 -24.52 -17.08 -24.00
C GLU A 80 -23.88 -18.11 -24.94
N GLY A 81 -23.92 -19.40 -24.60
CA GLY A 81 -23.35 -20.51 -25.36
C GLY A 81 -22.03 -21.05 -24.81
N ARG A 82 -21.43 -22.00 -25.52
CA ARG A 82 -20.14 -22.61 -25.13
C ARG A 82 -18.95 -21.72 -25.47
N GLY A 83 -17.81 -21.99 -24.83
CA GLY A 83 -16.54 -21.32 -25.14
C GLY A 83 -16.07 -21.61 -26.56
N ASP A 84 -15.67 -20.57 -27.28
CA ASP A 84 -15.15 -20.61 -28.66
C ASP A 84 -13.64 -20.36 -28.72
N VAL A 85 -12.99 -20.05 -27.59
CA VAL A 85 -11.53 -19.86 -27.46
C VAL A 85 -11.05 -20.63 -26.23
N VAL A 86 -9.86 -21.22 -26.32
CA VAL A 86 -9.19 -21.86 -25.19
C VAL A 86 -7.99 -21.03 -24.79
N LEU A 87 -7.98 -20.50 -23.57
CA LEU A 87 -6.78 -19.92 -22.96
C LEU A 87 -6.03 -21.02 -22.22
N ILE A 88 -4.71 -21.05 -22.36
CA ILE A 88 -3.84 -22.01 -21.70
C ILE A 88 -2.91 -21.22 -20.80
N SER A 89 -2.99 -21.46 -19.49
CA SER A 89 -2.10 -20.85 -18.51
C SER A 89 -0.67 -21.36 -18.64
N ARG A 90 0.26 -20.70 -17.95
CA ARG A 90 1.67 -21.10 -17.88
C ARG A 90 1.87 -22.52 -17.31
N ASP A 91 1.05 -22.89 -16.33
CA ASP A 91 0.98 -24.22 -15.71
C ASP A 91 0.07 -25.21 -16.47
N ALA A 92 -0.23 -24.91 -17.74
CA ALA A 92 -0.93 -25.77 -18.70
C ALA A 92 -2.39 -26.13 -18.34
N VAL A 93 -3.06 -25.28 -17.55
CA VAL A 93 -4.50 -25.37 -17.28
C VAL A 93 -5.26 -24.68 -18.41
N HIS A 94 -6.30 -25.36 -18.90
CA HIS A 94 -7.11 -24.91 -20.02
C HIS A 94 -8.40 -24.24 -19.52
N PHE A 95 -8.69 -23.06 -20.07
CA PHE A 95 -9.86 -22.24 -19.78
C PHE A 95 -10.66 -22.07 -21.06
N TYR A 96 -11.88 -22.61 -21.08
CA TYR A 96 -12.80 -22.49 -22.20
C TYR A 96 -13.65 -21.24 -22.00
N VAL A 97 -13.43 -20.24 -22.85
CA VAL A 97 -14.00 -18.90 -22.70
C VAL A 97 -14.54 -18.40 -24.03
N ARG A 98 -15.26 -17.28 -24.00
CA ARG A 98 -15.86 -16.69 -25.19
C ARG A 98 -15.08 -15.47 -25.65
N ARG A 99 -14.67 -15.48 -26.91
CA ARG A 99 -14.00 -14.38 -27.60
C ARG A 99 -14.76 -13.07 -27.46
N SER A 100 -16.07 -13.08 -27.71
CA SER A 100 -16.89 -11.87 -27.66
C SER A 100 -16.90 -11.22 -26.27
N ARG A 101 -16.88 -12.04 -25.20
CA ARG A 101 -16.79 -11.53 -23.82
C ARG A 101 -15.44 -10.92 -23.52
N LEU A 102 -14.35 -11.56 -23.92
CA LEU A 102 -13.00 -11.00 -23.75
C LEU A 102 -12.82 -9.70 -24.55
N LEU A 103 -13.35 -9.63 -25.78
CA LEU A 103 -13.30 -8.43 -26.62
C LEU A 103 -14.15 -7.29 -26.04
N ASN A 104 -15.35 -7.60 -25.52
CA ASN A 104 -16.21 -6.59 -24.91
C ASN A 104 -15.62 -6.03 -23.62
N ALA A 105 -14.87 -6.85 -22.86
CA ALA A 105 -14.25 -6.44 -21.62
C ALA A 105 -12.90 -5.72 -21.80
N SER A 106 -12.24 -5.90 -22.96
CA SER A 106 -10.89 -5.36 -23.20
C SER A 106 -10.87 -4.25 -24.24
N HIS A 107 -10.23 -3.13 -23.90
CA HIS A 107 -9.98 -2.05 -24.88
C HIS A 107 -8.75 -2.31 -25.77
N THR A 108 -7.95 -3.35 -25.49
CA THR A 108 -6.74 -3.70 -26.26
C THR A 108 -6.88 -4.99 -27.05
N ASN A 109 -8.11 -5.47 -27.27
CA ASN A 109 -8.38 -6.78 -27.88
C ASN A 109 -7.64 -7.92 -27.13
N PHE A 110 -7.61 -7.83 -25.80
CA PHE A 110 -6.92 -8.74 -24.89
C PHE A 110 -5.42 -8.82 -25.23
N ALA A 111 -4.73 -7.68 -25.15
CA ALA A 111 -3.33 -7.51 -25.55
C ALA A 111 -3.05 -7.92 -27.01
N SER A 112 -3.99 -7.65 -27.91
CA SER A 112 -3.97 -8.03 -29.34
C SER A 112 -3.92 -9.53 -29.62
N LEU A 113 -3.96 -10.38 -28.59
CA LEU A 113 -3.88 -11.84 -28.75
C LEU A 113 -5.08 -12.38 -29.52
N LEU A 114 -6.24 -11.72 -29.42
CA LEU A 114 -7.43 -12.16 -30.11
C LEU A 114 -7.37 -11.83 -31.62
N LEU A 115 -6.61 -10.83 -32.07
CA LEU A 115 -6.53 -10.49 -33.50
C LEU A 115 -5.81 -11.54 -34.35
N LEU A 116 -4.94 -12.35 -33.74
CA LEU A 116 -4.14 -13.38 -34.43
C LEU A 116 -4.98 -14.52 -35.04
N PHE A 117 -6.26 -14.63 -34.66
CA PHE A 117 -7.14 -15.74 -35.05
C PHE A 117 -8.12 -15.41 -36.18
N ILE A 118 -7.98 -14.25 -36.82
CA ILE A 118 -8.82 -13.87 -37.97
C ILE A 118 -8.36 -14.61 -39.27
N SER A 119 -7.21 -15.28 -39.24
CA SER A 119 -6.46 -15.62 -40.47
C SER A 119 -6.22 -17.11 -40.76
N HIS A 120 -6.88 -18.07 -40.10
CA HIS A 120 -6.71 -19.49 -40.46
C HIS A 120 -7.99 -20.14 -40.98
N ASP A 121 -7.84 -20.67 -42.20
CA ASP A 121 -8.78 -21.43 -43.03
C ASP A 121 -9.95 -22.08 -42.29
N THR A 122 -11.15 -21.73 -42.76
CA THR A 122 -12.46 -22.28 -42.42
C THR A 122 -12.64 -23.74 -42.87
N THR A 123 -11.60 -24.56 -42.88
CA THR A 123 -11.64 -25.94 -43.40
C THR A 123 -11.50 -27.03 -42.35
N SER A 124 -11.33 -26.72 -41.07
CA SER A 124 -11.39 -27.72 -39.98
C SER A 124 -12.48 -27.37 -38.96
N GLU A 125 -13.62 -28.04 -39.05
CA GLU A 125 -14.87 -27.73 -38.32
C GLU A 125 -14.86 -27.87 -36.78
N HIS A 126 -13.75 -28.23 -36.11
CA HIS A 126 -13.86 -28.71 -34.72
C HIS A 126 -12.76 -28.29 -33.73
N VAL A 127 -11.85 -27.36 -34.06
CA VAL A 127 -10.78 -26.97 -33.13
C VAL A 127 -10.92 -25.51 -32.73
N SER A 128 -11.33 -25.28 -31.48
CA SER A 128 -11.31 -23.94 -30.89
C SER A 128 -9.88 -23.41 -30.86
N PRO A 129 -9.62 -22.15 -31.28
CA PRO A 129 -8.30 -21.55 -31.20
C PRO A 129 -7.75 -21.56 -29.77
N CYS A 130 -6.49 -22.01 -29.63
CA CYS A 130 -5.78 -22.07 -28.36
C CYS A 130 -4.78 -20.90 -28.23
N ILE A 131 -4.75 -20.25 -27.06
CA ILE A 131 -3.86 -19.12 -26.76
C ILE A 131 -3.08 -19.44 -25.48
N THR A 132 -1.76 -19.54 -25.58
CA THR A 132 -0.89 -19.69 -24.40
C THR A 132 -0.60 -18.34 -23.78
N LEU A 133 -0.83 -18.22 -22.48
CA LEU A 133 -0.61 -17.02 -21.67
C LEU A 133 0.59 -17.22 -20.74
N THR A 134 1.10 -16.11 -20.20
CA THR A 134 2.29 -16.12 -19.32
C THR A 134 1.94 -16.25 -17.84
N GLU A 135 0.67 -16.10 -17.49
CA GLU A 135 0.15 -16.12 -16.13
C GLU A 135 -0.21 -17.54 -15.70
N ASP A 136 -0.09 -17.80 -14.40
CA ASP A 136 -0.50 -19.05 -13.78
C ASP A 136 -2.04 -19.15 -13.70
N ALA A 137 -2.53 -20.38 -13.56
CA ALA A 137 -3.96 -20.66 -13.57
C ALA A 137 -4.76 -19.89 -12.53
N ASN A 138 -4.21 -19.71 -11.32
CA ASN A 138 -4.88 -19.00 -10.22
C ASN A 138 -5.16 -17.52 -10.56
N ILE A 139 -4.20 -16.82 -11.17
CA ILE A 139 -4.34 -15.42 -11.59
C ILE A 139 -5.38 -15.33 -12.71
N LEU A 140 -5.27 -16.21 -13.71
CA LEU A 140 -6.19 -16.22 -14.85
C LEU A 140 -7.63 -16.57 -14.44
N GLU A 141 -7.81 -17.49 -13.50
CA GLU A 141 -9.13 -17.83 -12.98
C GLU A 141 -9.82 -16.60 -12.36
N ILE A 142 -9.10 -15.84 -11.52
CA ILE A 142 -9.63 -14.60 -10.92
C ILE A 142 -9.92 -13.55 -12.01
N VAL A 143 -9.00 -13.35 -12.96
CA VAL A 143 -9.20 -12.41 -14.09
C VAL A 143 -10.46 -12.75 -14.87
N LEU A 144 -10.69 -14.03 -15.16
CA LEU A 144 -11.88 -14.47 -15.87
C LEU A 144 -13.14 -14.30 -15.03
N HIS A 145 -13.11 -14.60 -13.73
CA HIS A 145 -14.23 -14.31 -12.84
C HIS A 145 -14.60 -12.81 -12.82
N VAL A 146 -13.59 -11.93 -12.80
CA VAL A 146 -13.78 -10.48 -12.90
C VAL A 146 -14.43 -10.09 -14.24
N ILE A 147 -13.94 -10.62 -15.36
CA ILE A 147 -14.49 -10.34 -16.71
C ILE A 147 -15.94 -10.83 -16.84
N TYR A 148 -16.24 -11.99 -16.29
CA TYR A 148 -17.56 -12.61 -16.37
C TYR A 148 -18.53 -12.10 -15.29
N GLY A 149 -18.06 -11.30 -14.33
CA GLY A 149 -18.85 -10.82 -13.20
C GLY A 149 -19.35 -11.96 -12.30
N THR A 150 -18.61 -13.06 -12.23
CA THR A 150 -18.98 -14.22 -11.41
C THR A 150 -18.19 -14.23 -10.10
N PRO A 151 -18.78 -14.73 -9.01
CA PRO A 151 -18.06 -14.84 -7.76
C PRO A 151 -16.92 -15.86 -7.89
N TYR A 152 -15.82 -15.61 -7.19
CA TYR A 152 -14.71 -16.53 -7.03
C TYR A 152 -14.41 -16.74 -5.55
N GLN A 153 -13.82 -17.89 -5.22
CA GLN A 153 -13.46 -18.19 -3.84
C GLN A 153 -12.25 -17.35 -3.43
N GLN A 154 -12.46 -16.44 -2.47
CA GLN A 154 -11.41 -15.56 -1.96
C GLN A 154 -10.60 -16.19 -0.83
N GLU A 155 -11.15 -17.22 -0.20
CA GLU A 155 -10.51 -17.94 0.90
C GLU A 155 -9.21 -18.59 0.42
N GLY A 156 -8.10 -18.22 1.05
CA GLY A 156 -6.78 -18.78 0.76
C GLY A 156 -5.97 -18.04 -0.31
N LEU A 157 -6.49 -16.96 -0.91
CA LEU A 157 -5.71 -16.12 -1.83
C LEU A 157 -4.76 -15.19 -1.08
N ASP A 158 -3.47 -15.27 -1.39
CA ASP A 158 -2.46 -14.36 -0.88
C ASP A 158 -2.60 -12.95 -1.47
N LEU A 159 -2.26 -11.93 -0.67
CA LEU A 159 -2.24 -10.54 -1.08
C LEU A 159 -1.38 -10.31 -2.33
N GLY A 160 -0.23 -10.99 -2.45
CA GLY A 160 0.64 -10.92 -3.63
C GLY A 160 -0.09 -11.30 -4.91
N THR A 161 -0.82 -12.42 -4.90
CA THR A 161 -1.63 -12.90 -6.02
C THR A 161 -2.71 -11.89 -6.41
N LEU A 162 -3.43 -11.34 -5.43
CA LEU A 162 -4.48 -10.35 -5.68
C LEU A 162 -3.92 -9.06 -6.33
N LEU A 163 -2.75 -8.60 -5.90
CA LEU A 163 -2.10 -7.44 -6.51
C LEU A 163 -1.56 -7.74 -7.91
N GLU A 164 -1.11 -8.97 -8.17
CA GLU A 164 -0.69 -9.40 -9.51
C GLU A 164 -1.86 -9.46 -10.52
N VAL A 165 -3.06 -9.82 -10.04
CA VAL A 165 -4.29 -9.76 -10.84
C VAL A 165 -4.53 -8.34 -11.36
N ILE A 166 -4.31 -7.29 -10.56
CA ILE A 166 -4.47 -5.89 -11.04
C ILE A 166 -3.55 -5.61 -12.24
N GLY A 167 -2.28 -5.99 -12.13
CA GLY A 167 -1.34 -5.82 -13.23
C GLY A 167 -1.71 -6.64 -14.48
N THR A 168 -2.27 -7.82 -14.27
CA THR A 168 -2.75 -8.71 -15.33
C THR A 168 -3.98 -8.13 -16.04
N LEU A 169 -4.95 -7.60 -15.28
CA LEU A 169 -6.12 -6.89 -15.82
C LEU A 169 -5.67 -5.71 -16.69
N HIS A 170 -4.76 -4.88 -16.19
CA HIS A 170 -4.19 -3.77 -16.95
C HIS A 170 -3.47 -4.24 -18.22
N LYS A 171 -2.63 -5.28 -18.13
CA LYS A 171 -1.93 -5.87 -19.27
C LYS A 171 -2.89 -6.30 -20.38
N TYR A 172 -4.01 -6.93 -20.02
CA TYR A 172 -5.03 -7.36 -20.97
C TYR A 172 -6.03 -6.26 -21.36
N GLY A 173 -5.78 -5.01 -20.98
CA GLY A 173 -6.64 -3.87 -21.30
C GLY A 173 -8.03 -3.96 -20.67
N ILE A 174 -8.15 -4.62 -19.51
CA ILE A 174 -9.39 -4.62 -18.74
C ILE A 174 -9.42 -3.32 -17.90
N PRO A 175 -10.51 -2.52 -17.97
CA PRO A 175 -10.60 -1.25 -17.25
C PRO A 175 -10.55 -1.45 -15.73
N LEU A 176 -9.53 -0.90 -15.07
CA LEU A 176 -9.37 -1.05 -13.62
C LEU A 176 -10.36 -0.17 -12.83
N ASP A 177 -10.74 0.96 -13.40
CA ASP A 177 -11.70 1.93 -12.85
C ASP A 177 -13.13 1.38 -12.72
N THR A 178 -13.44 0.27 -13.40
CA THR A 178 -14.73 -0.42 -13.26
C THR A 178 -14.65 -1.68 -12.40
N HIS A 179 -13.50 -2.35 -12.36
CA HIS A 179 -13.34 -3.66 -11.75
C HIS A 179 -12.56 -3.66 -10.43
N VAL A 180 -11.80 -2.61 -10.14
CA VAL A 180 -10.98 -2.45 -8.93
C VAL A 180 -11.49 -1.26 -8.12
N VAL A 181 -12.79 -1.27 -7.83
CA VAL A 181 -13.49 -0.24 -7.05
C VAL A 181 -14.15 -0.84 -5.81
N LEU A 182 -14.46 0.01 -4.84
CA LEU A 182 -15.13 -0.38 -3.60
C LEU A 182 -16.41 -1.20 -3.89
N GLY A 183 -16.62 -2.27 -3.13
CA GLY A 183 -17.72 -3.21 -3.33
C GLY A 183 -17.48 -4.28 -4.39
N GLN A 184 -16.40 -4.19 -5.20
CA GLN A 184 -15.99 -5.28 -6.08
C GLN A 184 -15.19 -6.33 -5.28
N PRO A 185 -15.37 -7.64 -5.57
CA PRO A 185 -14.69 -8.69 -4.83
C PRO A 185 -13.17 -8.49 -4.77
N LEU A 186 -12.54 -8.13 -5.89
CA LEU A 186 -11.08 -7.93 -5.94
C LEU A 186 -10.61 -6.82 -4.99
N PHE A 187 -11.34 -5.70 -4.94
CA PHE A 187 -11.03 -4.60 -4.03
C PHE A 187 -11.20 -5.04 -2.57
N GLU A 188 -12.33 -5.66 -2.23
CA GLU A 188 -12.62 -6.11 -0.86
C GLU A 188 -11.60 -7.16 -0.38
N GLY A 189 -11.22 -8.10 -1.24
CA GLY A 189 -10.21 -9.11 -0.92
C GLY A 189 -8.85 -8.51 -0.60
N ILE A 190 -8.46 -7.44 -1.30
CA ILE A 190 -7.22 -6.68 -1.02
C ILE A 190 -7.37 -5.87 0.26
N ALA A 191 -8.49 -5.17 0.45
CA ALA A 191 -8.75 -4.34 1.61
C ALA A 191 -8.69 -5.15 2.92
N LEU A 192 -9.23 -6.37 2.94
CA LEU A 192 -9.17 -7.28 4.09
C LEU A 192 -7.74 -7.66 4.48
N GLN A 193 -6.81 -7.70 3.53
CA GLN A 193 -5.42 -8.12 3.73
C GLN A 193 -4.43 -6.96 3.75
N MET A 194 -4.90 -5.72 3.58
CA MET A 194 -4.06 -4.54 3.35
C MET A 194 -3.10 -4.25 4.50
N HIS A 195 -3.47 -4.58 5.74
CA HIS A 195 -2.63 -4.42 6.93
C HIS A 195 -1.37 -5.31 6.91
N GLN A 196 -1.32 -6.37 6.10
CA GLN A 196 -0.17 -7.25 6.00
C GLN A 196 1.01 -6.57 5.28
N ASP A 197 0.72 -5.78 4.24
CA ASP A 197 1.73 -5.05 3.47
C ASP A 197 1.12 -3.82 2.78
N ALA A 198 0.76 -2.82 3.59
CA ALA A 198 0.12 -1.60 3.10
C ALA A 198 1.01 -0.81 2.13
N LEU A 199 2.33 -0.92 2.26
CA LEU A 199 3.27 -0.25 1.35
C LEU A 199 3.16 -0.84 -0.05
N LYS A 200 3.18 -2.18 -0.17
CA LYS A 200 3.03 -2.85 -1.47
C LYS A 200 1.69 -2.53 -2.12
N VAL A 201 0.60 -2.50 -1.35
CA VAL A 201 -0.72 -2.09 -1.86
C VAL A 201 -0.71 -0.64 -2.33
N TYR A 202 -0.15 0.28 -1.54
CA TYR A 202 -0.05 1.69 -1.89
C TYR A 202 0.78 1.91 -3.18
N ILE A 203 1.87 1.17 -3.36
CA ILE A 203 2.69 1.22 -4.58
C ILE A 203 1.91 0.75 -5.81
N VAL A 204 1.22 -0.39 -5.71
CA VAL A 204 0.42 -0.93 -6.83
C VAL A 204 -0.73 0.00 -7.17
N ALA A 205 -1.41 0.53 -6.15
CA ALA A 205 -2.49 1.49 -6.34
C ALA A 205 -1.98 2.76 -7.04
N ALA A 206 -0.84 3.31 -6.61
CA ALA A 206 -0.23 4.48 -7.23
C ALA A 206 0.23 4.21 -8.68
N GLN A 207 0.81 3.04 -8.94
CA GLN A 207 1.29 2.64 -10.28
C GLN A 207 0.16 2.63 -11.32
N TYR A 208 -1.07 2.33 -10.90
CA TYR A 208 -2.25 2.25 -11.78
C TYR A 208 -3.29 3.35 -11.52
N ASP A 209 -2.93 4.43 -10.79
CA ASP A 209 -3.82 5.55 -10.41
C ASP A 209 -5.12 5.15 -9.69
N LEU A 210 -5.09 4.07 -8.89
CA LEU A 210 -6.21 3.57 -8.10
C LEU A 210 -6.33 4.33 -6.77
N PHE A 211 -6.78 5.58 -6.86
CA PHE A 211 -6.78 6.49 -5.72
C PHE A 211 -7.53 5.99 -4.48
N GLU A 212 -8.72 5.40 -4.62
CA GLU A 212 -9.48 4.92 -3.45
C GLU A 212 -8.69 3.85 -2.66
N MET A 213 -8.03 2.94 -3.38
CA MET A 213 -7.19 1.91 -2.76
C MET A 213 -5.96 2.53 -2.09
N ALA A 214 -5.32 3.49 -2.75
CA ALA A 214 -4.19 4.23 -2.20
C ALA A 214 -4.60 5.05 -0.95
N SER A 215 -5.80 5.62 -0.95
CA SER A 215 -6.37 6.37 0.16
C SER A 215 -6.49 5.49 1.39
N ILE A 216 -7.13 4.32 1.28
CA ILE A 216 -7.25 3.38 2.40
C ILE A 216 -5.86 2.89 2.86
N ALA A 217 -4.99 2.50 1.91
CA ALA A 217 -3.65 2.00 2.24
C ALA A 217 -2.79 3.04 2.97
N SER A 218 -2.93 4.32 2.64
CA SER A 218 -2.17 5.40 3.29
C SER A 218 -2.45 5.52 4.79
N SER A 219 -3.62 5.10 5.28
CA SER A 219 -3.95 5.12 6.71
C SER A 219 -3.11 4.17 7.56
N TYR A 220 -2.56 3.12 6.94
CA TYR A 220 -1.63 2.18 7.58
C TYR A 220 -0.16 2.62 7.46
N LEU A 221 0.11 3.68 6.67
CA LEU A 221 1.46 4.18 6.40
C LEU A 221 1.77 5.46 7.17
N LEU A 222 0.92 5.86 8.13
CA LEU A 222 1.10 7.10 8.88
C LEU A 222 2.45 7.17 9.61
N ASN A 223 2.91 6.07 10.20
CA ASN A 223 4.22 6.01 10.85
C ASN A 223 5.32 5.37 9.99
N TYR A 224 5.07 5.15 8.69
CA TYR A 224 6.07 4.53 7.83
C TYR A 224 7.20 5.52 7.50
N PRO A 225 8.46 5.24 7.87
CA PRO A 225 9.58 6.11 7.60
C PRO A 225 9.93 6.11 6.10
N LEU A 226 9.58 7.19 5.40
CA LEU A 226 9.79 7.31 3.95
C LEU A 226 11.26 7.23 3.52
N VAL A 227 12.20 7.46 4.46
CA VAL A 227 13.64 7.29 4.23
C VAL A 227 14.01 5.83 3.94
N PHE A 228 13.21 4.87 4.41
CA PHE A 228 13.41 3.43 4.17
C PHE A 228 12.67 2.90 2.94
N LEU A 229 12.14 3.78 2.09
CA LEU A 229 11.54 3.36 0.82
C LEU A 229 12.56 2.55 -0.01
N PRO A 230 12.20 1.33 -0.46
CA PRO A 230 13.10 0.53 -1.27
C PRO A 230 13.50 1.25 -2.55
N LYS A 231 14.74 1.02 -3.02
CA LYS A 231 15.24 1.58 -4.27
C LYS A 231 14.32 1.18 -5.44
N GLY A 232 13.98 2.14 -6.30
CA GLY A 232 13.10 1.92 -7.46
C GLY A 232 11.60 1.97 -7.14
N THR A 233 11.21 2.13 -5.87
CA THR A 233 9.79 2.33 -5.49
C THR A 233 9.27 3.71 -5.89
N THR A 234 10.13 4.72 -5.86
CA THR A 234 9.76 6.11 -6.20
C THR A 234 9.26 6.26 -7.64
N SER A 235 9.80 5.50 -8.59
CA SER A 235 9.32 5.50 -9.98
C SER A 235 7.96 4.85 -10.14
N LYS A 236 7.63 3.85 -9.30
CA LYS A 236 6.30 3.20 -9.32
C LYS A 236 5.23 4.03 -8.64
N LEU A 237 5.56 4.68 -7.51
CA LEU A 237 4.68 5.62 -6.82
C LEU A 237 4.40 6.86 -7.67
N GLY A 238 5.43 7.37 -8.34
CA GLY A 238 5.38 8.67 -8.98
C GLY A 238 5.39 9.83 -7.98
N PRO A 239 5.63 11.06 -8.46
CA PRO A 239 5.77 12.23 -7.61
C PRO A 239 4.48 12.62 -6.89
N ALA A 240 3.31 12.40 -7.51
CA ALA A 240 2.02 12.79 -6.95
C ALA A 240 1.68 12.00 -5.68
N TYR A 241 1.73 10.66 -5.73
CA TYR A 241 1.44 9.82 -4.57
C TYR A 241 2.48 9.96 -3.46
N LEU A 242 3.77 10.07 -3.82
CA LEU A 242 4.80 10.32 -2.82
C LEU A 242 4.57 11.65 -2.09
N HIS A 243 4.25 12.72 -2.82
CA HIS A 243 3.93 14.02 -2.23
C HIS A 243 2.69 13.95 -1.34
N MET A 244 1.63 13.26 -1.76
CA MET A 244 0.41 13.10 -0.96
C MET A 244 0.70 12.36 0.36
N LEU A 245 1.44 11.24 0.33
CA LEU A 245 1.78 10.50 1.55
C LEU A 245 2.68 11.30 2.49
N TYR A 246 3.73 11.94 1.95
CA TYR A 246 4.60 12.80 2.74
C TYR A 246 3.84 13.94 3.39
N SER A 247 2.99 14.62 2.62
CA SER A 247 2.21 15.74 3.13
C SER A 247 1.18 15.32 4.16
N LEU A 248 0.55 14.15 4.01
CA LEU A 248 -0.33 13.58 5.03
C LEU A 248 0.42 13.39 6.35
N GLN A 249 1.58 12.74 6.33
CA GLN A 249 2.39 12.50 7.53
C GLN A 249 2.79 13.83 8.18
N LEU A 250 3.33 14.76 7.39
CA LEU A 250 3.81 16.04 7.86
C LEU A 250 2.67 16.91 8.43
N ALA A 251 1.55 17.03 7.71
CA ALA A 251 0.40 17.81 8.15
C ALA A 251 -0.18 17.28 9.47
N ARG A 252 -0.24 15.96 9.64
CA ARG A 252 -0.72 15.35 10.89
C ARG A 252 0.19 15.68 12.07
N VAL A 253 1.51 15.63 11.90
CA VAL A 253 2.46 16.04 12.96
C VAL A 253 2.27 17.52 13.32
N TYR A 254 2.18 18.41 12.33
CA TYR A 254 1.94 19.83 12.58
C TYR A 254 0.59 20.11 13.27
N LEU A 255 -0.47 19.41 12.87
CA LEU A 255 -1.79 19.53 13.51
C LEU A 255 -1.74 19.09 14.97
N LEU A 256 -1.06 17.98 15.28
CA LEU A 256 -0.89 17.53 16.65
C LEU A 256 -0.17 18.60 17.48
N GLN A 257 0.94 19.14 16.97
CA GLN A 257 1.68 20.20 17.64
C GLN A 257 0.80 21.44 17.90
N ARG A 258 0.04 21.92 16.90
CA ARG A 258 -0.92 23.03 17.10
C ARG A 258 -1.96 22.71 18.17
N ILE A 259 -2.52 21.50 18.18
CA ILE A 259 -3.47 21.08 19.21
C ILE A 259 -2.81 21.16 20.60
N LEU A 260 -1.59 20.66 20.76
CA LEU A 260 -0.93 20.60 22.07
C LEU A 260 -0.52 21.99 22.60
N THR A 261 -0.18 22.94 21.73
CA THR A 261 0.28 24.28 22.14
C THR A 261 -0.79 25.14 22.86
N ILE A 262 -2.07 24.81 22.73
CA ILE A 262 -3.15 25.56 23.39
C ILE A 262 -3.26 25.11 24.85
N ALA A 263 -2.97 26.03 25.77
CA ALA A 263 -3.06 25.80 27.21
C ALA A 263 -4.52 25.73 27.72
N PRO A 264 -4.78 25.06 28.87
CA PRO A 264 -6.07 25.09 29.54
C PRO A 264 -6.49 26.51 29.91
N GLU A 265 -7.77 26.83 29.78
CA GLU A 265 -8.31 28.12 30.19
C GLU A 265 -8.25 28.28 31.72
N GLY A 266 -7.95 29.50 32.18
CA GLY A 266 -8.08 29.83 33.60
C GLY A 266 -9.55 29.89 34.02
N HIS A 267 -9.81 29.75 35.31
CA HIS A 267 -11.12 30.02 35.91
C HIS A 267 -11.08 31.34 36.69
N GLU A 268 -12.23 31.83 37.15
CA GLU A 268 -12.27 33.05 37.96
C GLU A 268 -11.50 32.84 39.28
N PRO A 269 -10.66 33.79 39.74
CA PRO A 269 -9.88 33.62 40.96
C PRO A 269 -10.76 33.32 42.17
N THR A 270 -10.35 32.34 42.97
CA THR A 270 -10.97 31.98 44.25
C THR A 270 -10.04 32.31 45.41
N VAL A 271 -10.51 32.14 46.64
CA VAL A 271 -9.70 32.36 47.86
C VAL A 271 -8.48 31.42 47.93
N LEU A 272 -8.55 30.25 47.28
CA LEU A 272 -7.53 29.20 47.34
C LEU A 272 -6.74 29.01 46.04
N CYS A 273 -7.14 29.67 44.95
CA CYS A 273 -6.53 29.51 43.64
C CYS A 273 -6.66 30.82 42.86
N GLY A 274 -5.53 31.47 42.61
CA GLY A 274 -5.45 32.72 41.87
C GLY A 274 -4.44 32.64 40.74
N ARG A 275 -3.93 33.82 40.36
CA ARG A 275 -3.03 33.96 39.22
C ARG A 275 -1.77 33.09 39.32
N PHE A 276 -1.21 32.93 40.52
CA PHE A 276 0.01 32.15 40.71
C PHE A 276 -0.23 30.67 40.39
N GLU A 277 -1.29 30.07 40.94
CA GLU A 277 -1.66 28.69 40.68
C GLU A 277 -2.00 28.48 39.19
N HIS A 278 -2.68 29.44 38.55
CA HIS A 278 -2.97 29.37 37.12
C HIS A 278 -1.70 29.34 36.25
N GLU A 279 -0.69 30.16 36.58
CA GLU A 279 0.58 30.15 35.84
C GLU A 279 1.38 28.86 36.06
N VAL A 280 1.32 28.27 37.27
CA VAL A 280 1.91 26.95 37.53
C VAL A 280 1.26 25.87 36.65
N VAL A 281 -0.08 25.87 36.52
CA VAL A 281 -0.81 24.94 35.65
C VAL A 281 -0.40 25.13 34.18
N LYS A 282 -0.36 26.37 33.69
CA LYS A 282 0.06 26.66 32.31
C LYS A 282 1.51 26.23 32.04
N SER A 283 2.41 26.47 32.99
CA SER A 283 3.81 26.06 32.88
C SER A 283 3.95 24.54 32.87
N ALA A 284 3.22 23.82 33.72
CA ALA A 284 3.20 22.37 33.74
C ALA A 284 2.65 21.80 32.41
N TRP A 285 1.55 22.37 31.91
CA TRP A 285 1.00 22.02 30.61
C TRP A 285 2.02 22.24 29.48
N TRP A 286 2.64 23.41 29.42
CA TRP A 286 3.65 23.75 28.41
C TRP A 286 4.81 22.76 28.42
N HIS A 287 5.32 22.41 29.61
CA HIS A 287 6.42 21.47 29.74
C HIS A 287 6.06 20.08 29.17
N VAL A 288 4.94 19.51 29.61
CA VAL A 288 4.49 18.19 29.17
C VAL A 288 4.17 18.17 27.67
N THR A 289 3.49 19.21 27.17
CA THR A 289 3.13 19.29 25.74
C THR A 289 4.32 19.51 24.83
N THR A 290 5.32 20.28 25.26
CA THR A 290 6.57 20.48 24.49
C THR A 290 7.37 19.19 24.40
N ASP A 291 7.50 18.46 25.52
CA ASP A 291 8.19 17.18 25.56
C ASP A 291 7.51 16.17 24.62
N PHE A 292 6.19 15.99 24.76
CA PHE A 292 5.42 15.09 23.92
C PHE A 292 5.41 15.50 22.43
N ALA A 293 5.34 16.81 22.13
CA ALA A 293 5.38 17.34 20.77
C ALA A 293 6.73 17.13 20.08
N SER A 294 7.83 17.03 20.84
CA SER A 294 9.17 16.81 20.31
C SER A 294 9.35 15.39 19.73
N SER A 295 8.63 14.42 20.29
CA SER A 295 8.59 13.02 19.85
C SER A 295 7.37 12.68 18.99
N ALA A 296 6.63 13.69 18.52
CA ALA A 296 5.38 13.49 17.79
C ALA A 296 5.58 12.76 16.45
N HIS A 297 4.67 11.83 16.16
CA HIS A 297 4.55 11.16 14.86
C HIS A 297 3.11 11.15 14.37
N ALA A 298 2.90 10.91 13.07
CA ALA A 298 1.58 11.04 12.46
C ALA A 298 0.56 9.99 12.93
N ASP A 299 1.02 8.87 13.51
CA ASP A 299 0.15 7.79 14.00
C ASP A 299 -0.09 7.80 15.52
N VAL A 300 0.13 8.94 16.21
CA VAL A 300 -0.17 9.04 17.64
C VAL A 300 -1.62 8.63 17.92
N SER A 301 -1.85 7.76 18.90
CA SER A 301 -3.20 7.35 19.30
C SER A 301 -3.85 8.36 20.24
N THR A 302 -5.19 8.36 20.33
CA THR A 302 -5.91 9.20 21.31
C THR A 302 -5.64 8.77 22.75
N ALA A 303 -5.28 7.49 22.96
CA ALA A 303 -4.87 6.97 24.25
C ALA A 303 -3.51 7.55 24.67
N GLU A 304 -2.52 7.54 23.77
CA GLU A 304 -1.20 8.15 24.01
C GLU A 304 -1.31 9.62 24.41
N ILE A 305 -2.15 10.41 23.74
CA ILE A 305 -2.37 11.82 24.11
C ILE A 305 -2.91 11.93 25.54
N ARG A 306 -3.88 11.10 25.92
CA ARG A 306 -4.43 11.14 27.29
C ARG A 306 -3.38 10.76 28.31
N GLU A 307 -2.67 9.66 28.07
CA GLU A 307 -1.62 9.16 28.98
C GLU A 307 -0.49 10.17 29.15
N ALA A 308 -0.08 10.84 28.06
CA ALA A 308 0.94 11.88 28.11
C ALA A 308 0.50 13.11 28.92
N LEU A 309 -0.76 13.53 28.82
CA LEU A 309 -1.26 14.75 29.47
C LEU A 309 -1.82 14.55 30.88
N TYR A 310 -2.22 13.33 31.23
CA TYR A 310 -2.79 12.99 32.55
C TYR A 310 -1.91 13.40 33.74
N PRO A 311 -0.57 13.31 33.70
CA PRO A 311 0.30 13.77 34.79
C PRO A 311 0.10 15.24 35.20
N VAL A 312 -0.42 16.10 34.32
CA VAL A 312 -0.73 17.50 34.65
C VAL A 312 -1.85 17.62 35.68
N LEU A 313 -2.75 16.64 35.78
CA LEU A 313 -3.87 16.63 36.72
C LEU A 313 -3.45 16.22 38.15
N LEU A 314 -2.48 15.32 38.27
CA LEU A 314 -2.10 14.68 39.54
C LEU A 314 -1.71 15.67 40.65
N PRO A 315 -0.92 16.73 40.41
CA PRO A 315 -0.50 17.65 41.48
C PRO A 315 -1.56 18.71 41.82
N LEU A 316 -2.69 18.78 41.10
CA LEU A 316 -3.67 19.85 41.26
C LEU A 316 -4.59 19.58 42.45
N ILE A 317 -4.75 20.59 43.31
CA ILE A 317 -5.67 20.53 44.47
C ILE A 317 -6.97 21.29 44.17
N CYS A 318 -6.92 22.31 43.32
CA CYS A 318 -8.09 23.10 42.93
C CYS A 318 -8.97 22.31 41.94
N ALA A 319 -10.22 22.05 42.33
CA ALA A 319 -11.19 21.33 41.49
C ALA A 319 -11.50 22.06 40.16
N GLU A 320 -11.50 23.41 40.15
CA GLU A 320 -11.73 24.18 38.92
C GLU A 320 -10.55 24.07 37.95
N CYS A 321 -9.30 24.09 38.44
CA CYS A 321 -8.12 23.79 37.63
C CYS A 321 -8.14 22.36 37.08
N GLN A 322 -8.46 21.36 37.91
CA GLN A 322 -8.59 19.97 37.47
C GLN A 322 -9.62 19.85 36.34
N ASN A 323 -10.81 20.43 36.53
CA ASN A 323 -11.86 20.42 35.50
C ASN A 323 -11.42 21.14 34.22
N SER A 324 -10.67 22.24 34.32
CA SER A 324 -10.19 22.95 33.15
C SER A 324 -9.15 22.18 32.35
N VAL A 325 -8.20 21.57 33.04
CA VAL A 325 -7.20 20.70 32.41
C VAL A 325 -7.86 19.47 31.79
N GLN A 326 -8.77 18.80 32.50
CA GLN A 326 -9.50 17.64 31.98
C GLN A 326 -10.28 17.99 30.70
N ARG A 327 -11.03 19.10 30.71
CA ARG A 327 -11.74 19.60 29.51
C ARG A 327 -10.79 19.84 28.35
N ARG A 328 -9.62 20.42 28.61
CA ARG A 328 -8.60 20.68 27.59
C ARG A 328 -8.03 19.39 27.01
N ILE A 329 -7.78 18.37 27.84
CA ILE A 329 -7.36 17.03 27.38
C ILE A 329 -8.43 16.41 26.48
N ASP A 330 -9.69 16.43 26.92
CA ASP A 330 -10.80 15.86 26.15
C ASP A 330 -11.00 16.60 24.82
N GLU A 331 -10.84 17.91 24.81
CA GLU A 331 -10.86 18.71 23.59
C GLU A 331 -9.68 18.38 22.66
N ALA A 332 -8.47 18.25 23.18
CA ALA A 332 -7.30 17.87 22.39
C ALA A 332 -7.49 16.49 21.73
N VAL A 333 -8.00 15.52 22.49
CA VAL A 333 -8.33 14.18 22.00
C VAL A 333 -9.42 14.22 20.92
N LEU A 334 -10.48 15.00 21.14
CA LEU A 334 -11.58 15.15 20.18
C LEU A 334 -11.12 15.83 18.90
N ARG A 335 -10.29 16.86 18.97
CA ARG A 335 -9.71 17.52 17.79
C ARG A 335 -8.79 16.56 17.04
N TRP A 336 -7.96 15.82 17.76
CA TRP A 336 -7.05 14.85 17.15
C TRP A 336 -7.79 13.71 16.45
N SER A 337 -8.85 13.16 17.04
CA SER A 337 -9.62 12.06 16.44
C SER A 337 -10.31 12.44 15.12
N ARG A 338 -10.48 13.74 14.86
CA ARG A 338 -11.05 14.29 13.61
C ARG A 338 -10.01 14.62 12.55
N THR A 339 -8.71 14.49 12.86
CA THR A 339 -7.66 14.78 11.88
C THR A 339 -7.67 13.72 10.77
N PRO A 340 -7.59 14.10 9.48
CA PRO A 340 -7.67 13.14 8.40
C PRO A 340 -6.50 12.14 8.47
N ARG A 341 -6.80 10.86 8.27
CA ARG A 341 -5.85 9.74 8.36
C ARG A 341 -5.49 9.14 6.99
N THR A 342 -6.04 9.67 5.91
CA THR A 342 -5.86 9.17 4.54
C THR A 342 -5.43 10.30 3.62
N ILE A 343 -4.81 9.99 2.48
CA ILE A 343 -4.51 11.00 1.46
C ILE A 343 -5.80 11.59 0.85
N SER A 344 -5.74 12.84 0.38
CA SER A 344 -6.81 13.51 -0.36
C SER A 344 -6.29 14.00 -1.71
N ARG A 345 -7.14 14.00 -2.74
CA ARG A 345 -6.82 14.68 -4.02
C ARG A 345 -6.81 16.20 -3.84
N ASP A 346 -7.63 16.71 -2.92
CA ASP A 346 -7.74 18.13 -2.61
C ASP A 346 -6.89 18.49 -1.40
N MET A 347 -5.60 18.71 -1.65
CA MET A 347 -4.64 19.09 -0.62
C MET A 347 -5.02 20.38 0.13
N CYS A 348 -5.86 21.24 -0.45
CA CYS A 348 -6.40 22.43 0.22
C CYS A 348 -7.20 22.11 1.48
N GLU A 349 -7.86 20.96 1.57
CA GLU A 349 -8.61 20.56 2.78
C GLU A 349 -7.70 20.37 4.00
N PHE A 350 -6.47 19.91 3.79
CA PHE A 350 -5.49 19.83 4.87
C PHE A 350 -5.04 21.21 5.31
N TYR A 351 -4.85 22.13 4.37
CA TYR A 351 -4.41 23.49 4.66
C TYR A 351 -5.50 24.37 5.28
N THR A 352 -6.78 24.14 5.00
CA THR A 352 -7.89 24.85 5.68
C THR A 352 -8.11 24.37 7.10
N VAL A 353 -7.80 23.11 7.42
CA VAL A 353 -7.71 22.64 8.83
C VAL A 353 -6.44 23.19 9.51
N LEU A 354 -5.40 23.48 8.74
CA LEU A 354 -4.17 24.14 9.20
C LEU A 354 -4.25 25.68 9.28
N ALA A 355 -5.30 26.32 8.79
CA ALA A 355 -5.58 27.74 8.99
C ALA A 355 -6.48 27.89 10.22
#